data_AF-A0A9X1VFZ1-F1
#
_entry.id   AF-A0A9X1VFZ1-F1
#
_cell.length_a   1.000
_cell.length_b   1.000
_cell.length_c   1.000
_cell.angle_alpha   90.00
_cell.angle_beta   90.00
_cell.angle_gamma   90.00
#
_symmetry.space_group_name_H-M   'P 1'
#
loop_
_entity.id
_entity.type
_entity.pdbx_description
1 polymer ?
#
loop_
_entity_poly.entity_id
_entity_poly.type
_entity_poly.pdbx_seq_one_letter_code
_entity_poly.pdbx_strand_id
1 'polypeptide(L)'
;MDLLQRIQRWYTINCNGDWEHEYSVSITTIDNPGWVVKIDLQYTCLQNASLDYALIQRTTTDWVGYSVKDGAFEGMGGAGNLSEILTYFLDTFLPSHLDADCTIEIGLPVIGYEGKLWLNAEGKMVSESTLEITAIEDYDVTGNYLWSNNETLEAVNQPGNIPKELKVDFAVGERVEPTVFQADDNMLRTFLVSPAKK
;
A
#
# COMPACT_ATOMS: atom_id res chain seq x y z
N MET A 1 13.22 5.01 4.57
CA MET A 1 12.92 5.45 3.18
C MET A 1 12.89 6.95 3.14
N ASP A 2 13.34 7.56 2.04
CA ASP A 2 13.13 8.98 1.79
C ASP A 2 11.68 9.27 1.35
N LEU A 3 11.31 10.55 1.25
CA LEU A 3 9.95 10.99 0.94
C LEU A 3 9.43 10.46 -0.41
N LEU A 4 10.29 10.43 -1.44
CA LEU A 4 9.88 9.95 -2.76
C LEU A 4 9.65 8.44 -2.75
N GLN A 5 10.52 7.69 -2.06
CA GLN A 5 10.32 6.25 -1.85
C GLN A 5 9.01 5.96 -1.11
N ARG A 6 8.64 6.78 -0.11
CA ARG A 6 7.41 6.60 0.66
C ARG A 6 6.16 6.83 -0.19
N ILE A 7 6.12 7.91 -0.98
CA ILE A 7 4.97 8.15 -1.88
C ILE A 7 4.90 7.10 -3.00
N GLN A 8 6.04 6.65 -3.53
CA GLN A 8 6.10 5.53 -4.46
C GLN A 8 5.53 4.25 -3.82
N ARG A 9 5.90 3.98 -2.56
CA ARG A 9 5.37 2.82 -1.84
C ARG A 9 3.87 2.89 -1.64
N TRP A 10 3.36 4.03 -1.17
CA TRP A 10 1.92 4.26 -1.05
C TRP A 10 1.21 4.01 -2.38
N TYR A 11 1.73 4.57 -3.48
CA TYR A 11 1.18 4.34 -4.82
C TYR A 11 1.15 2.84 -5.15
N THR A 12 2.29 2.15 -5.03
CA THR A 12 2.39 0.72 -5.40
C THR A 12 1.52 -0.19 -4.54
N ILE A 13 1.23 0.18 -3.28
CA ILE A 13 0.33 -0.59 -2.41
C ILE A 13 -1.11 -0.55 -2.94
N ASN A 14 -1.51 0.54 -3.57
CA ASN A 14 -2.87 0.70 -4.10
C ASN A 14 -3.01 0.17 -5.54
N CYS A 15 -1.92 -0.10 -6.25
CA CYS A 15 -1.98 -0.77 -7.55
C CYS A 15 -2.43 -2.23 -7.36
N ASN A 16 -3.56 -2.61 -7.93
CA ASN A 16 -4.16 -3.93 -7.77
C ASN A 16 -4.52 -4.61 -9.10
N GLY A 17 -4.09 -4.05 -10.23
CA GLY A 17 -4.42 -4.52 -11.57
C GLY A 17 -5.53 -3.70 -12.25
N ASP A 18 -6.30 -2.94 -11.46
CA ASP A 18 -7.38 -2.08 -11.96
C ASP A 18 -7.14 -0.61 -11.58
N TRP A 19 -6.75 -0.34 -10.34
CA TRP A 19 -6.64 1.01 -9.79
C TRP A 19 -5.70 1.90 -10.61
N GLU A 20 -4.55 1.37 -11.03
CA GLU A 20 -3.55 2.09 -11.82
C GLU A 20 -4.01 2.49 -13.23
N HIS A 21 -5.12 1.92 -13.71
CA HIS A 21 -5.70 2.25 -15.01
C HIS A 21 -6.64 3.46 -14.95
N GLU A 22 -7.21 3.76 -13.78
CA GLU A 22 -8.24 4.80 -13.60
C GLU A 22 -7.81 5.95 -12.67
N TYR A 23 -6.93 5.67 -11.71
CA TYR A 23 -6.56 6.59 -10.63
C TYR A 23 -5.07 6.91 -10.66
N SER A 24 -4.71 8.05 -10.06
CA SER A 24 -3.35 8.57 -10.18
C SER A 24 -2.88 9.38 -8.97
N VAL A 25 -1.56 9.57 -8.93
CA VAL A 25 -0.91 10.63 -8.17
C VAL A 25 -0.34 11.63 -9.18
N SER A 26 -0.79 12.88 -9.12
CA SER A 26 -0.33 13.94 -10.03
C SER A 26 0.30 15.09 -9.26
N ILE A 27 1.39 15.61 -9.81
CA ILE A 27 2.09 16.79 -9.32
C ILE A 27 2.21 17.77 -10.48
N THR A 28 1.55 18.92 -10.36
CA THR A 28 1.53 19.96 -11.39
C THR A 28 1.87 21.31 -10.81
N THR A 29 2.09 22.30 -11.67
CA THR A 29 2.31 23.69 -11.26
C THR A 29 1.02 24.50 -11.41
N ILE A 30 0.90 25.60 -10.66
CA ILE A 30 -0.16 26.61 -10.85
C ILE A 30 0.35 27.85 -11.59
N ASP A 31 -0.55 28.74 -11.98
CA ASP A 31 -0.25 29.97 -12.76
C ASP A 31 0.68 30.97 -12.01
N ASN A 32 0.72 30.89 -10.67
CA ASN A 32 1.72 31.55 -9.83
C ASN A 32 2.76 30.50 -9.39
N PRO A 33 4.04 30.85 -9.13
CA PRO A 33 5.03 29.84 -8.74
C PRO A 33 4.57 28.99 -7.55
N GLY A 34 4.30 27.71 -7.79
CA GLY A 34 3.65 26.84 -6.82
C GLY A 34 3.33 25.46 -7.37
N TRP A 35 2.84 24.61 -6.48
CA TRP A 35 2.54 23.21 -6.74
C TRP A 35 1.07 22.91 -6.44
N VAL A 36 0.52 21.96 -7.20
CA VAL A 36 -0.64 21.16 -6.83
C VAL A 36 -0.22 19.70 -6.80
N VAL A 37 -0.56 19.02 -5.72
CA VAL A 37 -0.50 17.58 -5.60
C VAL A 37 -1.93 17.09 -5.49
N LYS A 38 -2.33 16.20 -6.40
CA LYS A 38 -3.62 15.52 -6.34
C LYS A 38 -3.38 14.01 -6.24
N ILE A 39 -4.00 13.38 -5.25
CA ILE A 39 -3.91 11.96 -4.96
C ILE A 39 -5.33 11.40 -4.91
N ASP A 40 -5.68 10.56 -5.87
CA ASP A 40 -6.99 9.91 -5.90
C ASP A 40 -7.11 8.91 -4.73
N LEU A 41 -8.24 8.93 -4.01
CA LEU A 41 -8.48 8.12 -2.82
C LEU A 41 -9.55 7.03 -3.05
N GLN A 42 -10.28 7.12 -4.16
CA GLN A 42 -11.32 6.15 -4.53
C GLN A 42 -10.72 4.75 -4.63
N TYR A 43 -11.46 3.76 -4.13
CA TYR A 43 -11.05 2.35 -4.08
C TYR A 43 -9.72 2.10 -3.34
N THR A 44 -9.37 2.99 -2.41
CA THR A 44 -8.29 2.79 -1.44
C THR A 44 -8.85 2.77 -0.02
N CYS A 45 -8.03 2.44 0.97
CA CYS A 45 -8.39 2.59 2.39
C CYS A 45 -8.64 4.05 2.84
N LEU A 46 -8.52 5.03 1.94
CA LEU A 46 -8.84 6.43 2.19
C LEU A 46 -10.10 6.90 1.44
N GLN A 47 -10.86 6.01 0.79
CA GLN A 47 -12.00 6.41 -0.05
C GLN A 47 -13.09 7.20 0.69
N ASN A 48 -13.22 6.97 1.99
CA ASN A 48 -14.20 7.63 2.87
C ASN A 48 -13.62 8.84 3.60
N ALA A 49 -12.36 9.19 3.35
CA ALA A 49 -11.70 10.32 3.97
C ALA A 49 -12.37 11.64 3.55
N SER A 50 -12.48 12.57 4.50
CA SER A 50 -12.95 13.92 4.25
C SER A 50 -12.03 14.91 4.95
N LEU A 51 -11.73 16.02 4.29
CA LEU A 51 -10.97 17.12 4.87
C LEU A 51 -11.51 18.43 4.32
N ASP A 52 -12.08 19.24 5.21
CA ASP A 52 -12.46 20.60 4.88
C ASP A 52 -11.22 21.42 4.51
N TYR A 53 -11.42 22.42 3.63
CA TYR A 53 -10.31 23.25 3.19
C TYR A 53 -9.62 23.96 4.36
N ALA A 54 -8.32 23.72 4.50
CA ALA A 54 -7.45 24.37 5.47
C ALA A 54 -6.32 25.10 4.75
N LEU A 55 -6.01 26.33 5.17
CA LEU A 55 -4.93 27.16 4.60
C LEU A 55 -3.98 27.60 5.71
N ILE A 56 -2.69 27.34 5.52
CA ILE A 56 -1.60 27.85 6.34
C ILE A 56 -0.78 28.79 5.47
N GLN A 57 -0.88 30.09 5.72
CA GLN A 57 -0.16 31.10 4.96
C GLN A 57 0.88 31.79 5.86
N ARG A 58 2.17 31.54 5.57
CA ARG A 58 3.30 32.13 6.31
C ARG A 58 3.79 33.39 5.63
N THR A 59 3.87 33.36 4.30
CA THR A 59 4.16 34.51 3.44
C THR A 59 3.36 34.41 2.14
N THR A 60 3.61 35.30 1.17
CA THR A 60 3.02 35.21 -0.18
C THR A 60 3.60 34.06 -1.02
N THR A 61 4.79 33.56 -0.69
CA THR A 61 5.48 32.48 -1.42
C THR A 61 5.66 31.20 -0.60
N ASP A 62 5.31 31.24 0.68
CA ASP A 62 5.34 30.10 1.61
C ASP A 62 3.96 29.95 2.21
N TRP A 63 3.21 29.02 1.65
CA TRP A 63 1.85 28.70 2.01
C TRP A 63 1.52 27.28 1.59
N VAL A 64 0.62 26.64 2.33
CA VAL A 64 0.06 25.34 1.99
C VAL A 64 -1.44 25.31 2.25
N GLY A 65 -2.18 24.72 1.34
CA GLY A 65 -3.60 24.44 1.48
C GLY A 65 -3.88 22.95 1.28
N TYR A 66 -4.83 22.40 2.02
CA TYR A 66 -5.23 21.00 1.93
C TYR A 66 -6.75 20.89 1.89
N SER A 67 -7.26 19.94 1.12
CA SER A 67 -8.67 19.55 1.13
C SER A 67 -8.83 18.15 0.55
N VAL A 68 -9.97 17.51 0.82
CA VAL A 68 -10.44 16.38 0.02
C VAL A 68 -11.64 16.84 -0.80
N LYS A 69 -11.58 16.63 -2.11
CA LYS A 69 -12.67 16.98 -3.03
C LYS A 69 -12.78 15.92 -4.11
N ASP A 70 -14.01 15.57 -4.46
CA ASP A 70 -14.32 14.63 -5.56
C ASP A 70 -13.53 13.30 -5.45
N GLY A 71 -13.39 12.79 -4.21
CA GLY A 71 -12.68 11.53 -3.94
C GLY A 71 -11.16 11.61 -4.06
N ALA A 72 -10.57 12.80 -4.03
CA ALA A 72 -9.13 13.00 -4.09
C ALA A 72 -8.62 13.96 -2.99
N PHE A 73 -7.47 13.65 -2.42
CA PHE A 73 -6.70 14.61 -1.63
C PHE A 73 -6.06 15.62 -2.56
N GLU A 74 -6.25 16.91 -2.28
CA GLU A 74 -5.62 18.01 -2.99
C GLU A 74 -4.79 18.85 -2.01
N GLY A 75 -3.49 18.92 -2.27
CA GLY A 75 -2.56 19.79 -1.58
C GLY A 75 -1.99 20.85 -2.52
N MET A 76 -2.03 22.11 -2.13
CA MET A 76 -1.53 23.23 -2.93
C MET A 76 -0.52 24.02 -2.12
N GLY A 77 0.47 24.64 -2.76
CA GLY A 77 1.40 25.48 -2.02
C GLY A 77 2.36 26.28 -2.88
N GLY A 78 3.17 27.10 -2.21
CA GLY A 78 4.23 27.86 -2.87
C GLY A 78 5.32 26.98 -3.49
N ALA A 79 6.18 27.57 -4.33
CA ALA A 79 7.19 26.84 -5.10
C ALA A 79 8.16 25.99 -4.26
N GLY A 80 8.34 26.31 -2.97
CA GLY A 80 9.17 25.56 -2.02
C GLY A 80 8.43 24.51 -1.19
N ASN A 81 7.10 24.40 -1.31
CA ASN A 81 6.27 23.62 -0.38
C ASN A 81 5.90 22.21 -0.87
N LEU A 82 6.45 21.73 -2.01
CA LEU A 82 6.11 20.38 -2.52
C LEU A 82 6.38 19.28 -1.49
N SER A 83 7.56 19.29 -0.86
CA SER A 83 7.90 18.31 0.17
C SER A 83 6.98 18.41 1.38
N GLU A 84 6.54 19.61 1.75
CA GLU A 84 5.61 19.83 2.87
C GLU A 84 4.24 19.23 2.57
N ILE A 85 3.75 19.36 1.33
CA ILE A 85 2.48 18.78 0.90
C ILE A 85 2.53 17.25 0.98
N LEU A 86 3.57 16.63 0.40
CA LEU A 86 3.74 15.17 0.42
C LEU A 86 3.95 14.63 1.84
N THR A 87 4.70 15.37 2.67
CA THR A 87 4.92 15.02 4.08
C THR A 87 3.61 15.07 4.85
N TYR A 88 2.80 16.11 4.67
CA TYR A 88 1.49 16.19 5.31
C TYR A 88 0.59 15.02 4.90
N PHE A 89 0.55 14.67 3.62
CA PHE A 89 -0.21 13.52 3.15
C PHE A 89 0.19 12.23 3.88
N LEU A 90 1.49 11.91 3.92
CA LEU A 90 2.00 10.65 4.47
C LEU A 90 2.00 10.60 6.01
N ASP A 91 2.42 11.68 6.67
CA ASP A 91 2.65 11.68 8.12
C ASP A 91 1.43 12.10 8.93
N THR A 92 0.49 12.81 8.29
CA THR A 92 -0.68 13.35 8.99
C THR A 92 -1.97 12.83 8.39
N PHE A 93 -2.23 13.10 7.12
CA PHE A 93 -3.51 12.79 6.49
C PHE A 93 -3.77 11.28 6.45
N LEU A 94 -2.85 10.51 5.85
CA LEU A 94 -2.95 9.06 5.72
C LEU A 94 -3.28 8.36 7.06
N PRO A 95 -2.43 8.42 8.11
CA PRO A 95 -2.68 7.67 9.34
C PRO A 95 -3.93 8.13 10.12
N SER A 96 -4.42 9.36 9.89
CA SER A 96 -5.61 9.88 10.59
C SER A 96 -6.92 9.66 9.85
N HIS A 97 -6.88 9.25 8.58
CA HIS A 97 -8.07 9.09 7.74
C HIS A 97 -8.23 7.68 7.15
N LEU A 98 -7.39 6.73 7.58
CA LEU A 98 -7.57 5.32 7.22
C LEU A 98 -8.93 4.82 7.71
N ASP A 99 -9.69 4.23 6.79
CA ASP A 99 -10.93 3.56 7.09
C ASP A 99 -10.65 2.35 7.99
N ALA A 100 -11.26 2.33 9.17
CA ALA A 100 -11.06 1.28 10.16
C ALA A 100 -11.56 -0.09 9.67
N ASP A 101 -12.47 -0.12 8.70
CA ASP A 101 -13.02 -1.35 8.14
C ASP A 101 -12.32 -1.78 6.85
N CYS A 102 -11.39 -0.96 6.31
CA CYS A 102 -10.62 -1.35 5.14
C CYS A 102 -9.61 -2.44 5.51
N THR A 103 -9.70 -3.58 4.81
CA THR A 103 -8.71 -4.65 4.84
C THR A 103 -8.00 -4.72 3.50
N ILE A 104 -6.76 -5.19 3.53
CA ILE A 104 -5.95 -5.40 2.35
C ILE A 104 -5.42 -6.83 2.37
N GLU A 105 -5.45 -7.48 1.22
CA GLU A 105 -4.88 -8.81 1.05
C GLU A 105 -3.35 -8.75 1.13
N ILE A 106 -2.76 -9.65 1.92
CA ILE A 106 -1.32 -9.77 2.12
C ILE A 106 -0.87 -11.22 1.94
N GLY A 107 0.36 -11.41 1.46
CA GLY A 107 1.03 -12.69 1.35
C GLY A 107 2.08 -12.86 2.44
N LEU A 108 1.94 -13.86 3.30
CA LEU A 108 2.93 -14.19 4.32
C LEU A 108 3.89 -15.25 3.80
N PRO A 109 5.21 -15.00 3.77
CA PRO A 109 6.17 -15.93 3.19
C PRO A 109 6.16 -17.23 3.98
N VAL A 110 6.02 -18.33 3.25
CA VAL A 110 6.03 -19.66 3.85
C VAL A 110 7.47 -20.07 4.13
N ILE A 111 7.71 -20.56 5.35
CA ILE A 111 9.04 -20.98 5.83
C ILE A 111 9.61 -22.06 4.90
N GLY A 112 10.81 -21.82 4.37
CA GLY A 112 11.51 -22.71 3.44
C GLY A 112 11.13 -22.54 1.97
N TYR A 113 10.19 -21.63 1.67
CA TYR A 113 9.73 -21.29 0.32
C TYR A 113 9.74 -19.77 0.09
N GLU A 114 10.64 -19.05 0.76
CA GLU A 114 10.75 -17.60 0.68
C GLU A 114 10.99 -17.14 -0.77
N GLY A 115 10.22 -16.14 -1.21
CA GLY A 115 10.28 -15.66 -2.60
C GLY A 115 9.57 -16.57 -3.61
N LYS A 116 8.92 -17.65 -3.16
CA LYS A 116 8.25 -18.62 -4.02
C LYS A 116 6.80 -18.87 -3.65
N LEU A 117 6.52 -19.02 -2.35
CA LEU A 117 5.19 -19.33 -1.84
C LEU A 117 4.83 -18.42 -0.67
N TRP A 118 3.60 -17.93 -0.69
CA TRP A 118 3.03 -17.12 0.37
C TRP A 118 1.67 -17.67 0.76
N LEU A 119 1.37 -17.65 2.05
CA LEU A 119 0.04 -17.93 2.59
C LEU A 119 -0.78 -16.63 2.56
N ASN A 120 -2.03 -16.72 2.13
CA ASN A 120 -2.96 -15.61 2.14
C ASN A 120 -3.21 -15.15 3.58
N ALA A 121 -3.35 -13.85 3.74
CA ALA A 121 -3.69 -13.22 4.99
C ALA A 121 -4.35 -11.87 4.68
N GLU A 122 -4.93 -11.28 5.71
CA GLU A 122 -5.46 -9.92 5.65
C GLU A 122 -4.67 -9.03 6.59
N GLY A 123 -4.55 -7.76 6.23
CA GLY A 123 -4.00 -6.74 7.09
C GLY A 123 -4.75 -5.42 6.99
N LYS A 124 -4.58 -4.60 8.02
CA LYS A 124 -5.00 -3.20 8.03
C LYS A 124 -3.80 -2.30 7.83
N MET A 125 -3.96 -1.28 7.00
CA MET A 125 -2.93 -0.25 6.88
C MET A 125 -2.82 0.55 8.17
N VAL A 126 -1.58 0.85 8.57
CA VAL A 126 -1.25 1.81 9.64
C VAL A 126 -0.53 3.02 9.04
N SER A 127 0.34 2.76 8.05
CA SER A 127 0.99 3.76 7.21
C SER A 127 1.36 3.13 5.86
N GLU A 128 1.94 3.88 4.94
CA GLU A 128 2.48 3.34 3.69
C GLU A 128 3.64 2.35 3.88
N SER A 129 4.17 2.25 5.09
CA SER A 129 5.30 1.37 5.42
C SER A 129 4.97 0.36 6.52
N THR A 130 3.73 0.30 6.98
CA THR A 130 3.33 -0.60 8.06
C THR A 130 1.89 -1.07 7.88
N LEU A 131 1.72 -2.38 7.88
CA LEU A 131 0.43 -3.05 8.02
C LEU A 131 0.38 -3.79 9.35
N GLU A 132 -0.81 -3.98 9.89
CA GLU A 132 -1.08 -4.87 11.03
C GLU A 132 -1.87 -6.07 10.53
N ILE A 133 -1.39 -7.29 10.78
CA ILE A 133 -2.05 -8.53 10.34
C ILE A 133 -3.36 -8.72 11.11
N THR A 134 -4.47 -8.92 10.40
CA THR A 134 -5.80 -9.11 11.01
C THR A 134 -6.32 -10.53 10.88
N ALA A 135 -5.93 -11.25 9.83
CA ALA A 135 -6.29 -12.64 9.63
C ALA A 135 -5.16 -13.38 8.91
N ILE A 136 -5.05 -14.68 9.17
CA ILE A 136 -4.13 -15.58 8.47
C ILE A 136 -4.95 -16.78 8.05
N GLU A 137 -4.91 -17.11 6.76
CA GLU A 137 -5.68 -18.21 6.21
C GLU A 137 -5.18 -19.59 6.67
N ASP A 138 -6.08 -20.57 6.65
CA ASP A 138 -5.71 -21.95 6.97
C ASP A 138 -4.91 -22.58 5.83
N TYR A 139 -3.77 -23.16 6.20
CA TYR A 139 -2.83 -23.76 5.24
C TYR A 139 -3.39 -25.05 4.60
N ASP A 140 -4.29 -25.77 5.27
CA ASP A 140 -4.84 -27.02 4.73
C ASP A 140 -5.89 -26.82 3.62
N VAL A 141 -6.24 -25.57 3.29
CA VAL A 141 -7.27 -25.24 2.30
C VAL A 141 -6.65 -24.86 0.96
N THR A 142 -6.99 -25.59 -0.09
CA THR A 142 -6.58 -25.28 -1.47
C THR A 142 -7.09 -23.89 -1.88
N GLY A 143 -6.19 -23.06 -2.40
CA GLY A 143 -6.51 -21.69 -2.86
C GLY A 143 -6.06 -20.59 -1.91
N ASN A 144 -5.64 -20.94 -0.69
CA ASN A 144 -5.19 -19.97 0.32
C ASN A 144 -3.73 -19.54 0.15
N TYR A 145 -3.16 -19.63 -1.05
CA TYR A 145 -1.75 -19.34 -1.30
C TYR A 145 -1.53 -18.54 -2.57
N LEU A 146 -0.48 -17.73 -2.54
CA LEU A 146 0.10 -17.03 -3.68
C LEU A 146 1.42 -17.70 -4.05
N TRP A 147 1.76 -17.67 -5.33
CA TRP A 147 2.99 -18.26 -5.85
C TRP A 147 3.63 -17.37 -6.91
N SER A 148 4.96 -17.42 -7.01
CA SER A 148 5.70 -16.58 -7.96
C SER A 148 5.58 -17.07 -9.40
N ASN A 149 5.51 -18.40 -9.60
CA ASN A 149 5.33 -19.04 -10.89
C ASN A 149 4.65 -20.41 -10.77
N ASN A 150 4.04 -20.87 -11.86
CA ASN A 150 3.24 -22.11 -11.87
C ASN A 150 4.07 -23.35 -11.53
N GLU A 151 5.36 -23.37 -11.87
CA GLU A 151 6.26 -24.47 -11.50
C GLU A 151 6.35 -24.66 -9.98
N THR A 152 6.36 -23.56 -9.22
CA THR A 152 6.36 -23.60 -7.75
C THR A 152 5.07 -24.24 -7.23
N LEU A 153 3.92 -23.82 -7.74
CA LEU A 153 2.63 -24.37 -7.31
C LEU A 153 2.54 -25.87 -7.62
N GLU A 154 2.99 -26.29 -8.82
CA GLU A 154 3.03 -27.69 -9.21
C GLU A 154 3.96 -28.51 -8.30
N ALA A 155 5.14 -27.98 -7.97
CA ALA A 155 6.10 -28.65 -7.10
C ALA A 155 5.54 -28.85 -5.68
N VAL A 156 4.85 -27.83 -5.14
CA VAL A 156 4.22 -27.92 -3.82
C VAL A 156 3.05 -28.90 -3.86
N ASN A 157 2.22 -28.91 -4.91
CA ASN A 157 1.06 -29.79 -5.02
C ASN A 157 1.37 -31.26 -5.37
N GLN A 158 2.64 -31.64 -5.59
CA GLN A 158 2.99 -33.03 -5.87
C GLN A 158 2.76 -33.95 -4.65
N PRO A 159 2.17 -35.15 -4.85
CA PRO A 159 1.98 -36.12 -3.77
C PRO A 159 3.31 -36.46 -3.09
N GLY A 160 3.42 -36.16 -1.79
CA GLY A 160 4.63 -36.40 -0.99
C GLY A 160 5.62 -35.23 -0.90
N ASN A 161 5.37 -34.12 -1.61
CA ASN A 161 6.18 -32.90 -1.56
C ASN A 161 5.52 -31.74 -0.79
N ILE A 162 4.23 -31.83 -0.44
CA ILE A 162 3.61 -30.90 0.51
C ILE A 162 4.21 -31.20 1.89
N PRO A 163 4.98 -30.27 2.51
CA PRO A 163 5.31 -30.39 3.92
C PRO A 163 4.00 -30.50 4.69
N LYS A 164 3.85 -31.53 5.55
CA LYS A 164 2.60 -31.79 6.29
C LYS A 164 2.03 -30.61 7.06
N GLU A 165 2.83 -29.56 7.27
CA GLU A 165 2.44 -28.30 7.88
C GLU A 165 3.21 -27.17 7.17
N LEU A 166 2.57 -26.44 6.25
CA LEU A 166 3.11 -25.18 5.75
C LEU A 166 2.96 -24.16 6.89
N LYS A 167 4.06 -23.46 7.21
CA LYS A 167 4.11 -22.53 8.35
C LYS A 167 4.58 -21.17 7.91
N VAL A 168 4.04 -20.15 8.58
CA VAL A 168 4.51 -18.77 8.49
C VAL A 168 5.02 -18.36 9.86
N ASP A 169 6.05 -17.51 9.91
CA ASP A 169 6.57 -16.96 11.17
C ASP A 169 5.90 -15.62 11.49
N PHE A 170 4.57 -15.58 11.49
CA PHE A 170 3.78 -14.37 11.76
C PHE A 170 2.54 -14.72 12.58
N ALA A 171 2.03 -13.72 13.31
CA ALA A 171 0.81 -13.84 14.08
C ALA A 171 -0.14 -12.67 13.80
N VAL A 172 -1.44 -12.89 14.02
CA VAL A 172 -2.45 -11.83 14.04
C VAL A 172 -2.08 -10.78 15.10
N GLY A 173 -2.22 -9.50 14.76
CA GLY A 173 -1.83 -8.34 15.55
C GLY A 173 -0.35 -7.94 15.36
N GLU A 174 0.43 -8.71 14.61
CA GLU A 174 1.81 -8.34 14.30
C GLU A 174 1.86 -7.23 13.25
N ARG A 175 2.83 -6.31 13.41
CA ARG A 175 3.08 -5.25 12.45
C ARG A 175 4.20 -5.61 11.50
N VAL A 176 3.93 -5.48 10.21
CA VAL A 176 4.82 -5.88 9.13
C VAL A 176 5.00 -4.76 8.12
N GLU A 177 6.14 -4.76 7.46
CA GLU A 177 6.46 -3.79 6.41
C GLU A 177 6.02 -4.36 5.04
N PRO A 178 5.02 -3.79 4.35
CA PRO A 178 4.50 -4.40 3.13
C PRO A 178 5.44 -4.22 1.94
N THR A 179 5.88 -5.29 1.30
CA THR A 179 6.71 -5.25 0.09
C THR A 179 5.89 -5.66 -1.12
N VAL A 180 5.99 -4.89 -2.21
CA VAL A 180 5.34 -5.27 -3.46
C VAL A 180 6.16 -6.35 -4.15
N PHE A 181 5.55 -7.51 -4.35
CA PHE A 181 6.08 -8.57 -5.19
C PHE A 181 5.32 -8.57 -6.52
N GLN A 182 6.06 -8.62 -7.64
CA GLN A 182 5.50 -8.77 -8.98
C GLN A 182 5.77 -10.19 -9.46
N ALA A 183 4.71 -10.94 -9.80
CA ALA A 183 4.86 -12.26 -10.39
C ALA A 183 5.48 -12.19 -11.79
N ASP A 184 6.03 -13.32 -12.24
CA ASP A 184 6.69 -13.44 -13.56
C ASP A 184 5.69 -13.35 -14.73
N ASP A 185 4.39 -13.39 -14.47
CA ASP A 185 3.40 -13.02 -15.47
C ASP A 185 3.31 -11.49 -15.52
N ASN A 186 3.43 -10.94 -16.72
CA ASN A 186 3.54 -9.49 -16.99
C ASN A 186 2.28 -8.66 -16.59
N MET A 187 1.42 -9.21 -15.74
CA MET A 187 0.35 -8.52 -15.04
C MET A 187 0.91 -7.99 -13.71
N LEU A 188 0.57 -6.74 -13.37
CA LEU A 188 0.85 -6.20 -12.04
C LEU A 188 -0.08 -6.88 -11.03
N ARG A 189 0.24 -8.14 -10.67
CA ARG A 189 -0.30 -8.75 -9.45
C ARG A 189 0.54 -8.23 -8.31
N THR A 190 0.13 -7.10 -7.76
CA THR A 190 0.75 -6.56 -6.56
C THR A 190 0.33 -7.43 -5.39
N PHE A 191 1.22 -8.29 -4.93
CA PHE A 191 1.05 -8.93 -3.63
C PHE A 191 1.73 -8.06 -2.59
N LEU A 192 1.00 -7.71 -1.54
CA LEU A 192 1.61 -7.11 -0.36
C LEU A 192 2.24 -8.24 0.45
N VAL A 193 3.52 -8.47 0.17
CA VAL A 193 4.30 -9.52 0.82
C VAL A 193 4.91 -8.98 2.11
N SER A 194 4.66 -9.66 3.22
CA SER A 194 5.42 -9.43 4.45
C SER A 194 6.86 -9.95 4.26
N PRO A 195 7.92 -9.19 4.59
CA PRO A 195 9.29 -9.68 4.50
C PRO A 195 9.52 -10.78 5.53
N ALA A 196 10.27 -11.82 5.15
CA ALA A 196 10.65 -12.87 6.09
C ALA A 196 11.35 -12.27 7.33
N LYS A 197 11.02 -12.79 8.51
CA LYS A 197 11.79 -12.49 9.73
C LYS A 197 13.21 -13.00 9.51
N LYS A 198 14.19 -12.12 9.70
CA LYS A 198 15.61 -12.45 9.63
C LYS A 198 16.09 -13.17 10.87
#